data_AF-A0A7Y5AA14-F1
#
_entry.id   AF-A0A7Y5AA14-F1
#
_cell.length_a   1.000
_cell.length_b   1.000
_cell.length_c   1.000
_cell.angle_alpha   90.00
_cell.angle_beta   90.00
_cell.angle_gamma   90.00
#
_symmetry.space_group_name_H-M   'P 1'
#
loop_
_entity.id
_entity.type
_entity.pdbx_description
1 polymer ?
#
loop_
_entity_poly.entity_id
_entity_poly.type
_entity_poly.pdbx_seq_one_letter_code
_entity_poly.pdbx_strand_id
1 'polypeptide(L)'
;MSQGNFFAIGTDEFSAACDLGIRPAVSLLVLARGTGKDNSTTSWSAQAIFERTGISWRRAKEAIDALIENEIVKVLKAGKKPRYKISKPKDDAKLIWLPNELIDGAGDEVPPVTKLRETGELILLQKFIELYAEHDIDNDGGLPRRLVRQEYSRETICPIGPFILYGFERQKTLAWTSGALSTLNGATDEAGNQGAWVVLSPLASLGLLQKVSYMAESCEHDSELIYPVNDETNQAIGVIHNWLEGSGGEGFARQISFYDEIGIAPKHIGKASMVGLYRMTYRPKTGKTSRWWALERDQTEAMVANVEEICRPKGVVVDIKAYKGF
;
A
#
# COMPACT_ATOMS: atom_id res chain seq x y z
N MET A 1 8.65 -20.64 -17.65
CA MET A 1 9.56 -19.65 -17.03
C MET A 1 8.82 -18.32 -16.97
N SER A 2 8.29 -18.00 -15.80
CA SER A 2 7.36 -16.89 -15.57
C SER A 2 7.98 -15.54 -15.90
N GLN A 3 7.21 -14.69 -16.60
CA GLN A 3 7.48 -13.26 -16.63
C GLN A 3 7.39 -12.72 -15.19
N GLY A 4 8.18 -11.71 -14.85
CA GLY A 4 7.88 -10.92 -13.66
C GLY A 4 6.44 -10.39 -13.79
N ASN A 5 5.63 -10.49 -12.74
CA ASN A 5 4.25 -10.00 -12.74
C ASN A 5 4.24 -8.48 -12.49
N PHE A 6 4.98 -7.73 -13.30
CA PHE A 6 5.11 -6.27 -13.27
C PHE A 6 5.67 -5.77 -14.60
N PHE A 7 5.55 -4.46 -14.84
CA PHE A 7 6.17 -3.76 -15.96
C PHE A 7 6.80 -2.45 -15.50
N ALA A 8 7.55 -1.79 -16.38
CA ALA A 8 8.22 -0.53 -16.05
C ALA A 8 7.95 0.56 -17.09
N ILE A 9 7.91 1.81 -16.63
CA ILE A 9 7.82 3.01 -17.44
C ILE A 9 8.79 4.06 -16.92
N GLY A 10 9.33 4.91 -17.79
CA GLY A 10 10.18 6.02 -17.36
C GLY A 10 9.34 7.19 -16.84
N THR A 11 9.80 7.84 -15.77
CA THR A 11 9.12 8.99 -15.16
C THR A 11 8.95 10.14 -16.15
N ASP A 12 10.01 10.50 -16.88
CA ASP A 12 10.02 11.62 -17.82
C ASP A 12 9.11 11.30 -19.03
N GLU A 13 9.19 10.09 -19.55
CA GLU A 13 8.35 9.62 -20.66
C GLU A 13 6.87 9.55 -20.30
N PHE A 14 6.55 9.17 -19.06
CA PHE A 14 5.17 9.16 -18.59
C PHE A 14 4.63 10.58 -18.41
N SER A 15 5.42 11.49 -17.83
CA SER A 15 5.04 12.91 -17.72
C SER A 15 4.79 13.52 -19.10
N ALA A 16 5.67 13.27 -20.07
CA ALA A 16 5.49 13.74 -21.44
C ALA A 16 4.21 13.17 -22.08
N ALA A 17 3.84 11.92 -21.78
CA ALA A 17 2.59 11.36 -22.26
C ALA A 17 1.36 11.98 -21.58
N CYS A 18 1.46 12.38 -20.31
CA CYS A 18 0.43 13.14 -19.62
C CYS A 18 0.20 14.51 -20.25
N ASP A 19 1.26 15.20 -20.72
CA ASP A 19 1.15 16.49 -21.40
C ASP A 19 0.33 16.39 -22.71
N LEU A 20 0.30 15.22 -23.36
CA LEU A 20 -0.52 14.93 -24.53
C LEU A 20 -1.98 14.59 -24.19
N GLY A 21 -2.29 14.42 -22.90
CA GLY A 21 -3.61 14.14 -22.36
C GLY A 21 -3.81 12.70 -21.87
N ILE A 22 -5.00 12.45 -21.30
CA ILE A 22 -5.31 11.19 -20.61
C ILE A 22 -5.27 9.96 -21.53
N ARG A 23 -5.64 10.10 -22.81
CA ARG A 23 -5.67 8.97 -23.75
C ARG A 23 -4.26 8.51 -24.14
N PRO A 24 -3.32 9.39 -24.54
CA PRO A 24 -1.91 9.03 -24.68
C PRO A 24 -1.30 8.41 -23.42
N ALA A 25 -1.53 9.01 -22.24
CA ALA A 25 -1.02 8.47 -20.97
C ALA A 25 -1.51 7.04 -20.68
N VAL A 26 -2.83 6.80 -20.79
CA VAL A 26 -3.42 5.47 -20.62
C VAL A 26 -2.90 4.49 -21.69
N SER A 27 -2.78 4.94 -22.93
CA SER A 27 -2.29 4.09 -24.04
C SER A 27 -0.86 3.67 -23.82
N LEU A 28 0.00 4.57 -23.32
CA LEU A 28 1.39 4.27 -22.98
C LEU A 28 1.48 3.21 -21.89
N LEU A 29 0.68 3.32 -20.82
CA LEU A 29 0.63 2.33 -19.73
C LEU A 29 0.23 0.94 -20.25
N VAL A 30 -0.79 0.86 -21.12
CA VAL A 30 -1.21 -0.40 -21.73
C VAL A 30 -0.10 -0.99 -22.59
N LEU A 31 0.54 -0.19 -23.46
CA LEU A 31 1.65 -0.64 -24.27
C LEU A 31 2.83 -1.13 -23.41
N ALA A 32 3.14 -0.43 -22.32
CA ALA A 32 4.21 -0.77 -21.39
C ALA A 32 3.95 -2.10 -20.69
N ARG A 33 2.72 -2.36 -20.23
CA ARG A 33 2.34 -3.69 -19.68
C ARG A 33 2.41 -4.80 -20.74
N GLY A 34 2.27 -4.46 -22.02
CA GLY A 34 2.41 -5.38 -23.13
C GLY A 34 3.85 -5.71 -23.54
N THR A 35 4.85 -5.19 -22.82
CA THR A 35 6.27 -5.39 -23.17
C THR A 35 6.80 -6.74 -22.73
N GLY A 36 7.92 -7.16 -23.34
CA GLY A 36 8.63 -8.38 -22.98
C GLY A 36 9.62 -8.17 -21.82
N LYS A 37 10.61 -9.07 -21.72
CA LYS A 37 11.67 -9.02 -20.68
C LYS A 37 12.49 -7.73 -20.67
N ASP A 38 12.60 -7.07 -21.82
CA ASP A 38 13.29 -5.78 -21.96
C ASP A 38 12.46 -4.61 -21.42
N ASN A 39 11.22 -4.87 -20.99
CA ASN A 39 10.21 -3.92 -20.55
C ASN A 39 10.00 -2.75 -21.56
N SER A 40 10.40 -2.90 -22.83
CA SER A 40 10.49 -1.79 -23.81
C SER A 40 9.85 -2.15 -25.14
N THR A 41 10.06 -3.38 -25.64
CA THR A 41 9.50 -3.80 -26.91
C THR A 41 8.13 -4.44 -26.69
N THR A 42 7.10 -3.97 -27.40
CA THR A 42 5.76 -4.53 -27.35
C THR A 42 5.21 -4.83 -28.74
N SER A 43 4.37 -5.87 -28.84
CA SER A 43 3.54 -6.15 -30.02
C SER A 43 2.07 -5.78 -29.80
N TRP A 44 1.75 -5.11 -28.70
CA TRP A 44 0.40 -4.63 -28.41
C TRP A 44 0.06 -3.45 -29.30
N SER A 45 -1.22 -3.32 -29.61
CA SER A 45 -1.73 -2.39 -30.61
C SER A 45 -2.95 -1.64 -30.10
N ALA A 46 -3.55 -0.80 -30.94
CA ALA A 46 -4.82 -0.14 -30.67
C ALA A 46 -5.93 -1.12 -30.23
N GLN A 47 -5.89 -2.38 -30.70
CA GLN A 47 -6.83 -3.41 -30.25
C GLN A 47 -6.61 -3.78 -28.77
N ALA A 48 -5.36 -3.95 -28.34
CA ALA A 48 -5.05 -4.26 -26.94
C ALA A 48 -5.47 -3.13 -26.00
N ILE A 49 -5.34 -1.87 -26.44
CA ILE A 49 -5.82 -0.69 -25.72
C ILE A 49 -7.34 -0.72 -25.60
N PHE A 50 -8.04 -0.97 -26.70
CA PHE A 50 -9.50 -1.07 -26.70
C PHE A 50 -10.00 -2.16 -25.75
N GLU A 51 -9.44 -3.37 -25.82
CA GLU A 51 -9.86 -4.51 -24.99
C GLU A 51 -9.70 -4.25 -23.49
N ARG A 52 -8.67 -3.50 -23.08
CA ARG A 52 -8.34 -3.28 -21.66
C ARG A 52 -8.95 -2.04 -21.05
N THR A 53 -9.19 -1.02 -21.88
CA THR A 53 -9.58 0.31 -21.39
C THR A 53 -10.92 0.76 -21.94
N GLY A 54 -11.47 0.09 -22.95
CA GLY A 54 -12.67 0.54 -23.66
C GLY A 54 -12.47 1.81 -24.51
N ILE A 55 -11.24 2.32 -24.68
CA ILE A 55 -10.97 3.43 -25.61
C ILE A 55 -11.19 2.94 -27.03
N SER A 56 -12.10 3.58 -27.77
CA SER A 56 -12.42 3.16 -29.14
C SER A 56 -11.16 3.03 -30.01
N TRP A 57 -11.13 2.01 -30.86
CA TRP A 57 -9.94 1.66 -31.64
C TRP A 57 -9.35 2.84 -32.42
N ARG A 58 -10.19 3.70 -33.02
CA ARG A 58 -9.74 4.91 -33.73
C ARG A 58 -9.00 5.89 -32.80
N ARG A 59 -9.56 6.16 -31.61
CA ARG A 59 -8.95 7.06 -30.61
C ARG A 59 -7.68 6.45 -30.02
N ALA A 60 -7.64 5.12 -29.86
CA ALA A 60 -6.43 4.42 -29.42
C ALA A 60 -5.31 4.53 -30.48
N LYS A 61 -5.65 4.45 -31.77
CA LYS A 61 -4.69 4.68 -32.85
C LYS A 61 -4.15 6.12 -32.82
N GLU A 62 -5.03 7.12 -32.72
CA GLU A 62 -4.63 8.53 -32.60
C GLU A 62 -3.72 8.78 -31.40
N ALA A 63 -3.99 8.13 -30.26
CA ALA A 63 -3.14 8.21 -29.09
C ALA A 63 -1.75 7.58 -29.33
N ILE A 64 -1.67 6.44 -30.03
CA ILE A 64 -0.38 5.83 -30.41
C ILE A 64 0.38 6.76 -31.37
N ASP A 65 -0.31 7.33 -32.36
CA ASP A 65 0.30 8.24 -33.33
C ASP A 65 0.89 9.48 -32.62
N ALA A 66 0.17 10.07 -31.65
CA ALA A 66 0.67 11.17 -30.83
C ALA A 66 1.91 10.79 -30.00
N LEU A 67 1.95 9.57 -29.43
CA LEU A 67 3.13 9.08 -28.71
C LEU A 67 4.34 8.86 -29.64
N ILE A 68 4.10 8.54 -30.92
CA ILE A 68 5.15 8.39 -31.92
C ILE A 68 5.70 9.75 -32.35
N GLU A 69 4.82 10.72 -32.62
CA GLU A 69 5.19 12.08 -33.01
C GLU A 69 6.05 12.77 -31.95
N ASN A 70 5.86 12.44 -30.66
CA ASN A 70 6.63 12.97 -29.54
C ASN A 70 7.81 12.07 -29.11
N GLU A 71 8.20 11.10 -29.94
CA GLU A 71 9.34 10.20 -29.72
C GLU A 71 9.28 9.34 -28.43
N ILE A 72 8.12 9.27 -27.78
CA ILE A 72 7.88 8.42 -26.60
C ILE A 72 7.81 6.94 -27.03
N VAL A 73 7.29 6.69 -28.24
CA VAL A 73 7.18 5.36 -28.84
C VAL A 73 7.76 5.36 -30.24
N LYS A 74 8.56 4.34 -30.59
CA LYS A 74 9.12 4.15 -31.94
C LYS A 74 8.53 2.94 -32.63
N VAL A 75 8.16 3.08 -33.89
CA VAL A 75 7.66 1.96 -34.70
C VAL A 75 8.84 1.12 -35.18
N LEU A 76 8.89 -0.16 -34.79
CA LEU A 76 9.87 -1.13 -35.30
C LEU A 76 9.33 -1.90 -36.51
N LYS A 77 8.03 -2.18 -36.50
CA LYS A 77 7.33 -2.87 -37.59
C LYS A 77 5.91 -2.35 -37.71
N ALA A 78 5.53 -1.93 -38.91
CA ALA A 78 4.16 -1.54 -39.23
C ALA A 78 3.32 -2.72 -39.77
N GLY A 79 2.01 -2.52 -39.91
CA GLY A 79 1.08 -3.48 -40.52
C GLY A 79 0.20 -4.23 -39.51
N LYS A 80 -0.35 -5.39 -39.91
CA LYS A 80 -1.33 -6.17 -39.13
C LYS A 80 -0.83 -6.66 -37.76
N LYS A 81 0.48 -6.79 -37.59
CA LYS A 81 1.14 -7.20 -36.34
C LYS A 81 2.23 -6.18 -36.02
N PRO A 82 1.84 -4.98 -35.55
CA PRO A 82 2.80 -3.92 -35.33
C PRO A 82 3.73 -4.29 -34.17
N ARG A 83 4.94 -3.74 -34.19
CA ARG A 83 5.87 -3.80 -33.07
C ARG A 83 6.35 -2.39 -32.78
N TYR A 84 6.32 -2.03 -31.51
CA TYR A 84 6.74 -0.74 -31.00
C TYR A 84 7.87 -0.91 -30.00
N LYS A 85 8.68 0.14 -29.86
CA LYS A 85 9.70 0.28 -28.82
C LYS A 85 9.40 1.52 -28.01
N ILE A 86 9.12 1.34 -26.73
CA ILE A 86 8.87 2.41 -25.79
C ILE A 86 10.22 2.98 -25.35
N SER A 87 10.35 4.31 -25.41
CA SER A 87 11.52 5.03 -24.92
C SER A 87 11.70 4.82 -23.42
N LYS A 88 12.95 4.76 -22.99
CA LYS A 88 13.30 4.51 -21.61
C LYS A 88 14.50 5.32 -21.18
N PRO A 89 14.55 5.72 -19.90
CA PRO A 89 15.75 6.25 -19.32
C PRO A 89 16.84 5.15 -19.31
N LYS A 90 18.09 5.59 -19.43
CA LYS A 90 19.25 4.71 -19.22
C LYS A 90 19.49 4.42 -17.73
N ASP A 91 18.99 5.30 -16.88
CA ASP A 91 19.10 5.21 -15.43
C ASP A 91 17.85 4.50 -14.88
N ASP A 92 18.06 3.34 -14.27
CA ASP A 92 16.99 2.54 -13.66
C ASP A 92 16.32 3.26 -12.47
N ALA A 93 16.98 4.25 -11.85
CA ALA A 93 16.39 5.06 -10.79
C ALA A 93 15.22 5.94 -11.28
N LYS A 94 15.12 6.15 -12.59
CA LYS A 94 14.02 6.87 -13.24
C LYS A 94 12.91 5.94 -13.74
N LEU A 95 12.99 4.64 -13.46
CA LEU A 95 11.93 3.69 -13.79
C LEU A 95 10.93 3.58 -12.65
N ILE A 96 9.66 3.66 -13.02
CA ILE A 96 8.53 3.38 -12.15
C ILE A 96 8.09 1.94 -12.40
N TRP A 97 8.18 1.11 -11.37
CA TRP A 97 7.77 -0.30 -11.43
C TRP A 97 6.29 -0.43 -11.06
N LEU A 98 5.50 -1.00 -11.97
CA LEU A 98 4.05 -1.04 -11.89
C LEU A 98 3.52 -2.49 -11.89
N PRO A 99 2.47 -2.80 -11.11
CA PRO A 99 1.81 -4.10 -11.17
C PRO A 99 1.01 -4.26 -12.47
N ASN A 100 1.01 -5.49 -13.02
CA ASN A 100 0.21 -5.81 -14.22
C ASN A 100 -1.30 -5.63 -13.97
N GLU A 101 -1.72 -5.85 -12.72
CA GLU A 101 -3.09 -5.70 -12.24
C GLU A 101 -3.65 -4.29 -12.48
N LEU A 102 -2.80 -3.26 -12.62
CA LEU A 102 -3.27 -1.92 -13.01
C LEU A 102 -3.99 -1.90 -14.35
N ILE A 103 -3.56 -2.78 -15.27
CA ILE A 103 -4.01 -2.84 -16.65
C ILE A 103 -4.97 -4.02 -16.85
N ASP A 104 -4.69 -5.17 -16.25
CA ASP A 104 -5.48 -6.37 -16.44
C ASP A 104 -6.63 -6.51 -15.41
N GLY A 105 -6.56 -5.79 -14.29
CA GLY A 105 -7.43 -6.01 -13.14
C GLY A 105 -6.99 -7.22 -12.29
N ALA A 106 -7.49 -7.29 -11.05
CA ALA A 106 -7.42 -8.47 -10.20
C ALA A 106 -8.76 -9.22 -10.20
N GLY A 107 -8.82 -10.37 -10.88
CA GLY A 107 -10.08 -11.11 -11.04
C GLY A 107 -11.04 -10.43 -12.02
N ASP A 108 -12.32 -10.34 -11.67
CA ASP A 108 -13.39 -9.80 -12.53
C ASP A 108 -13.71 -8.32 -12.26
N GLU A 109 -12.79 -7.58 -11.64
CA GLU A 109 -13.00 -6.16 -11.35
C GLU A 109 -12.79 -5.25 -12.57
N VAL A 110 -13.28 -4.01 -12.47
CA VAL A 110 -12.88 -2.95 -13.41
C VAL A 110 -11.41 -2.59 -13.16
N PRO A 111 -10.51 -2.69 -14.16
CA PRO A 111 -9.09 -2.40 -13.95
C PRO A 111 -8.83 -0.97 -13.45
N PRO A 112 -7.82 -0.75 -12.59
CA PRO A 112 -7.45 0.57 -12.07
C PRO A 112 -7.27 1.64 -13.13
N VAL A 113 -6.60 1.32 -14.25
CA VAL A 113 -6.39 2.28 -15.35
C VAL A 113 -7.72 2.72 -15.98
N THR A 114 -8.70 1.82 -16.04
CA THR A 114 -10.03 2.09 -16.59
C THR A 114 -10.83 2.98 -15.64
N LYS A 115 -10.81 2.68 -14.32
CA LYS A 115 -11.40 3.53 -13.28
C LYS A 115 -10.85 4.96 -13.35
N LEU A 116 -9.52 5.10 -13.39
CA LEU A 116 -8.86 6.41 -13.46
C LEU A 116 -9.19 7.16 -14.75
N ARG A 117 -9.18 6.47 -15.90
CA ARG A 117 -9.60 7.06 -17.18
C ARG A 117 -11.03 7.60 -17.13
N GLU A 118 -11.94 6.85 -16.51
CA GLU A 118 -13.37 7.19 -16.44
C GLU A 118 -13.65 8.39 -15.55
N THR A 119 -12.78 8.70 -14.58
CA THR A 119 -12.87 9.97 -13.85
C THR A 119 -12.70 11.19 -14.74
N GLY A 120 -11.98 11.06 -15.87
CA GLY A 120 -11.61 12.18 -16.73
C GLY A 120 -10.51 13.07 -16.18
N GLU A 121 -10.08 12.86 -14.93
CA GLU A 121 -9.08 13.68 -14.24
C GLU A 121 -7.66 13.19 -14.53
N LEU A 122 -6.98 13.85 -15.47
CA LEU A 122 -5.60 13.51 -15.83
C LEU A 122 -4.66 13.58 -14.62
N ILE A 123 -4.84 14.58 -13.75
CA ILE A 123 -4.00 14.76 -12.56
C ILE A 123 -4.08 13.54 -11.62
N LEU A 124 -5.26 12.92 -11.52
CA LEU A 124 -5.47 11.75 -10.68
C LEU A 124 -4.69 10.54 -11.20
N LEU A 125 -4.76 10.28 -12.52
CA LEU A 125 -3.98 9.24 -13.18
C LEU A 125 -2.48 9.50 -13.02
N GLN A 126 -2.05 10.74 -13.28
CA GLN A 126 -0.64 11.11 -13.21
C GLN A 126 -0.08 10.88 -11.80
N LYS A 127 -0.72 11.45 -10.78
CA LYS A 127 -0.26 11.35 -9.40
C LYS A 127 -0.35 9.93 -8.86
N PHE A 128 -1.34 9.14 -9.27
CA PHE A 128 -1.40 7.72 -8.90
C PHE A 128 -0.16 6.92 -9.37
N ILE A 129 0.31 7.15 -10.59
CA ILE A 129 1.50 6.49 -11.11
C ILE A 129 2.76 7.03 -10.44
N GLU A 130 2.86 8.35 -10.22
CA GLU A 130 3.99 8.94 -9.50
C GLU A 130 4.12 8.42 -8.05
N LEU A 131 3.00 8.14 -7.38
CA LEU A 131 3.01 7.53 -6.03
C LEU A 131 3.66 6.13 -6.00
N TYR A 132 3.66 5.37 -7.10
CA TYR A 132 4.42 4.11 -7.18
C TYR A 132 5.93 4.34 -7.18
N ALA A 133 6.41 5.50 -7.63
CA ALA A 133 7.83 5.84 -7.59
C ALA A 133 8.30 6.18 -6.17
N GLU A 134 7.40 6.69 -5.32
CA GLU A 134 7.71 7.07 -3.93
C GLU A 134 7.42 5.99 -2.89
N HIS A 135 6.67 4.95 -3.28
CA HIS A 135 6.30 3.86 -2.39
C HIS A 135 7.53 3.12 -1.88
N ASP A 136 7.75 3.14 -0.56
CA ASP A 136 8.78 2.35 0.10
C ASP A 136 8.13 1.26 0.98
N ILE A 137 7.87 0.12 0.34
CA ILE A 137 7.30 -1.05 1.01
C ILE A 137 8.23 -1.58 2.12
N ASP A 138 9.55 -1.54 1.89
CA ASP A 138 10.50 -2.23 2.78
C ASP A 138 10.66 -1.48 4.11
N ASN A 139 10.67 -0.14 4.08
CA ASN A 139 10.90 0.69 5.27
C ASN A 139 9.61 1.29 5.85
N ASP A 140 8.70 1.77 5.01
CA ASP A 140 7.49 2.47 5.44
C ASP A 140 6.23 1.59 5.33
N GLY A 141 6.34 0.35 4.81
CA GLY A 141 5.20 -0.55 4.61
C GLY A 141 4.15 -0.04 3.61
N GLY A 142 4.48 1.02 2.87
CA GLY A 142 3.49 1.88 2.21
C GLY A 142 4.09 3.16 1.63
N LEU A 143 3.20 4.12 1.37
CA LEU A 143 3.62 5.49 1.12
C LEU A 143 4.35 6.04 2.34
N PRO A 144 5.39 6.88 2.15
CA PRO A 144 6.16 7.42 3.27
C PRO A 144 5.28 8.14 4.29
N ARG A 145 5.51 7.92 5.59
CA ARG A 145 4.74 8.58 6.67
C ARG A 145 4.85 10.10 6.67
N ARG A 146 5.92 10.64 6.08
CA ARG A 146 6.11 12.08 5.84
C ARG A 146 5.18 12.65 4.77
N LEU A 147 4.59 11.79 3.93
CA LEU A 147 3.66 12.16 2.87
C LEU A 147 2.21 12.07 3.35
N VAL A 148 1.85 10.98 4.02
CA VAL A 148 0.51 10.77 4.58
C VAL A 148 0.57 9.80 5.75
N ARG A 149 -0.14 10.12 6.84
CA ARG A 149 -0.28 9.23 8.00
C ARG A 149 -1.54 9.51 8.80
N GLN A 150 -2.09 8.48 9.41
CA GLN A 150 -3.11 8.60 10.45
C GLN A 150 -2.45 8.61 11.83
N GLU A 151 -2.80 9.61 12.62
CA GLU A 151 -2.33 9.73 14.01
C GLU A 151 -3.29 9.03 14.98
N TYR A 152 -2.73 8.52 16.07
CA TYR A 152 -3.48 7.91 17.16
C TYR A 152 -3.09 8.58 18.47
N SER A 153 -4.07 8.82 19.35
CA SER A 153 -3.79 9.03 20.76
C SER A 153 -3.55 7.66 21.40
N ARG A 154 -2.77 7.63 22.48
CA ARG A 154 -2.42 6.39 23.17
C ARG A 154 -2.69 6.54 24.66
N GLU A 155 -3.32 5.53 25.23
CA GLU A 155 -3.45 5.37 26.67
C GLU A 155 -2.88 4.02 27.11
N THR A 156 -2.28 3.99 28.30
CA THR A 156 -1.80 2.74 28.91
C THR A 156 -2.93 2.09 29.67
N ILE A 157 -3.30 0.86 29.29
CA ILE A 157 -4.35 0.10 29.98
C ILE A 157 -3.74 -0.62 31.17
N CYS A 158 -2.84 -1.58 30.91
CA CYS A 158 -2.18 -2.34 31.97
C CYS A 158 -0.89 -3.04 31.48
N PRO A 159 0.03 -3.42 32.38
CA PRO A 159 1.14 -4.31 32.05
C PRO A 159 0.66 -5.77 31.92
N ILE A 160 1.15 -6.48 30.91
CA ILE A 160 0.90 -7.91 30.69
C ILE A 160 2.21 -8.67 30.45
N GLY A 161 2.70 -9.37 31.48
CA GLY A 161 4.00 -10.04 31.42
C GLY A 161 5.15 -9.07 31.07
N PRO A 162 5.95 -9.32 30.01
CA PRO A 162 7.00 -8.41 29.56
C PRO A 162 6.51 -7.26 28.65
N PHE A 163 5.20 -7.18 28.38
CA PHE A 163 4.58 -6.17 27.51
C PHE A 163 3.71 -5.19 28.30
N ILE A 164 3.32 -4.11 27.62
CA ILE A 164 2.29 -3.17 28.04
C ILE A 164 1.17 -3.21 27.02
N LEU A 165 -0.07 -3.32 27.51
CA LEU A 165 -1.28 -3.21 26.72
C LEU A 165 -1.70 -1.74 26.62
N TYR A 166 -1.91 -1.29 25.40
CA TYR A 166 -2.28 0.08 25.07
C TYR A 166 -3.63 0.13 24.36
N GLY A 167 -4.38 1.20 24.66
CA GLY A 167 -5.57 1.61 23.91
C GLY A 167 -5.24 2.77 23.00
N PHE A 168 -5.81 2.75 21.79
CA PHE A 168 -5.59 3.79 20.78
C PHE A 168 -6.89 4.33 20.22
N GLU A 169 -7.02 5.66 20.18
CA GLU A 169 -8.13 6.33 19.50
C GLU A 169 -7.62 7.03 18.24
N ARG A 170 -8.39 6.90 17.15
CA ARG A 170 -8.09 7.53 15.88
C ARG A 170 -8.22 9.04 16.01
N GLN A 171 -7.15 9.74 15.68
CA GLN A 171 -7.14 11.20 15.61
C GLN A 171 -7.34 11.65 14.15
N LYS A 172 -6.73 12.76 13.76
CA LYS A 172 -6.74 13.24 12.37
C LYS A 172 -5.80 12.43 11.47
N THR A 173 -6.16 12.35 10.19
CA THR A 173 -5.21 11.98 9.14
C THR A 173 -4.51 13.23 8.62
N LEU A 174 -3.18 13.18 8.57
CA LEU A 174 -2.34 14.24 8.02
C LEU A 174 -1.83 13.83 6.64
N ALA A 175 -1.78 14.78 5.72
CA ALA A 175 -1.15 14.62 4.42
C ALA A 175 -0.42 15.91 4.05
N TRP A 176 0.70 15.77 3.35
CA TRP A 176 1.56 16.88 2.96
C TRP A 176 1.76 16.94 1.45
N THR A 177 1.91 18.15 0.92
CA THR A 177 2.21 18.42 -0.49
C THR A 177 3.72 18.39 -0.71
N SER A 178 4.29 17.19 -0.65
CA SER A 178 5.72 16.93 -0.90
C SER A 178 5.90 15.90 -2.01
N GLY A 179 7.11 15.84 -2.59
CA GLY A 179 7.43 14.83 -3.61
C GLY A 179 6.48 14.90 -4.81
N ALA A 180 5.90 13.77 -5.19
CA ALA A 180 4.90 13.61 -6.25
C ALA A 180 3.70 14.55 -6.07
N LEU A 181 3.34 14.88 -4.82
CA LEU A 181 2.17 15.71 -4.50
C LEU A 181 2.52 17.20 -4.33
N SER A 182 3.77 17.61 -4.55
CA SER A 182 4.22 18.99 -4.37
C SER A 182 3.46 20.00 -5.22
N THR A 183 3.06 19.62 -6.44
CA THR A 183 2.30 20.48 -7.36
C THR A 183 0.87 20.78 -6.89
N LEU A 184 0.38 20.07 -5.86
CA LEU A 184 -0.96 20.27 -5.31
C LEU A 184 -0.99 21.32 -4.20
N ASN A 185 0.12 22.00 -3.90
CA ASN A 185 0.15 23.02 -2.87
C ASN A 185 -0.85 24.16 -3.15
N GLY A 186 -1.79 24.38 -2.23
CA GLY A 186 -2.87 25.35 -2.40
C GLY A 186 -4.00 24.93 -3.36
N ALA A 187 -3.96 23.72 -3.92
CA ALA A 187 -5.04 23.20 -4.75
C ALA A 187 -6.28 22.91 -3.90
N THR A 188 -7.46 23.12 -4.49
CA THR A 188 -8.75 22.75 -3.90
C THR A 188 -9.67 22.23 -5.01
N ASP A 189 -10.39 21.14 -4.76
CA ASP A 189 -11.36 20.59 -5.70
C ASP A 189 -12.80 20.99 -5.35
N GLU A 190 -13.76 20.62 -6.20
CA GLU A 190 -15.19 20.90 -5.99
C GLU A 190 -15.77 20.18 -4.77
N ALA A 191 -15.14 19.09 -4.33
CA ALA A 191 -15.53 18.34 -3.14
C ALA A 191 -14.97 18.97 -1.84
N GLY A 192 -14.19 20.05 -1.96
CA GLY A 192 -13.56 20.74 -0.83
C GLY A 192 -12.29 20.06 -0.30
N ASN A 193 -11.75 19.06 -1.01
CA ASN A 193 -10.45 18.50 -0.68
C ASN A 193 -9.36 19.55 -0.94
N GLN A 194 -8.36 19.61 -0.07
CA GLN A 194 -7.27 20.58 -0.16
C GLN A 194 -5.91 19.88 -0.23
N GLY A 195 -4.98 20.46 -1.00
CA GLY A 195 -3.62 19.97 -1.07
C GLY A 195 -3.53 18.53 -1.58
N ALA A 196 -2.79 17.69 -0.85
CA ALA A 196 -2.64 16.26 -1.17
C ALA A 196 -3.99 15.50 -1.23
N TRP A 197 -5.01 15.94 -0.48
CA TRP A 197 -6.31 15.28 -0.44
C TRP A 197 -7.09 15.36 -1.76
N VAL A 198 -6.77 16.33 -2.63
CA VAL A 198 -7.32 16.41 -4.00
C VAL A 198 -7.06 15.12 -4.79
N VAL A 199 -5.98 14.40 -4.46
CA VAL A 199 -5.63 13.12 -5.08
C VAL A 199 -5.87 11.95 -4.12
N LEU A 200 -5.49 12.07 -2.85
CA LEU A 200 -5.57 10.94 -1.92
C LEU A 200 -7.01 10.51 -1.62
N SER A 201 -7.96 11.47 -1.50
CA SER A 201 -9.36 11.14 -1.21
C SER A 201 -10.02 10.38 -2.37
N PRO A 202 -9.94 10.84 -3.65
CA PRO A 202 -10.49 10.06 -4.76
C PRO A 202 -9.79 8.72 -4.98
N LEU A 203 -8.48 8.62 -4.78
CA LEU A 203 -7.79 7.33 -4.92
C LEU A 203 -8.23 6.32 -3.86
N ALA A 204 -8.45 6.76 -2.62
CA ALA A 204 -9.00 5.92 -1.56
C ALA A 204 -10.43 5.47 -1.88
N SER A 205 -11.30 6.38 -2.38
CA SER A 205 -12.69 6.04 -2.73
C SER A 205 -12.79 5.09 -3.93
N LEU A 206 -11.85 5.13 -4.86
CA LEU A 206 -11.72 4.18 -5.97
C LEU A 206 -11.15 2.80 -5.55
N GLY A 207 -10.74 2.65 -4.28
CA GLY A 207 -10.11 1.44 -3.75
C GLY A 207 -8.66 1.25 -4.21
N LEU A 208 -8.00 2.31 -4.68
CA LEU A 208 -6.62 2.27 -5.18
C LEU A 208 -5.57 2.51 -4.09
N LEU A 209 -6.01 3.05 -2.94
CA LEU A 209 -5.24 3.18 -1.71
C LEU A 209 -5.94 2.44 -0.57
N GLN A 210 -5.14 1.74 0.23
CA GLN A 210 -5.57 1.09 1.46
C GLN A 210 -4.96 1.79 2.66
N LYS A 211 -5.77 1.98 3.70
CA LYS A 211 -5.31 2.44 5.01
C LYS A 211 -5.09 1.23 5.91
N VAL A 212 -3.91 1.16 6.52
CA VAL A 212 -3.52 0.03 7.38
C VAL A 212 -2.82 0.55 8.62
N SER A 213 -2.94 -0.15 9.73
CA SER A 213 -2.37 0.29 11.01
C SER A 213 -1.21 -0.61 11.40
N TYR A 214 -0.22 -0.04 12.07
CA TYR A 214 0.92 -0.75 12.62
C TYR A 214 1.18 -0.29 14.04
N MET A 215 1.64 -1.21 14.87
CA MET A 215 2.39 -0.86 16.06
C MET A 215 3.80 -0.45 15.65
N ALA A 216 4.29 0.65 16.20
CA ALA A 216 5.61 1.23 15.90
C ALA A 216 6.32 1.64 17.19
N GLU A 217 7.64 1.79 17.12
CA GLU A 217 8.45 2.22 18.27
C GLU A 217 8.12 3.64 18.74
N SER A 218 7.64 4.50 17.83
CA SER A 218 7.10 5.82 18.13
C SER A 218 6.14 6.31 17.05
N CYS A 219 5.61 7.54 17.20
CA CYS A 219 4.80 8.19 16.17
C CYS A 219 5.64 9.00 15.16
N GLU A 220 6.97 9.00 15.27
CA GLU A 220 7.87 9.66 14.34
C GLU A 220 7.85 8.94 12.98
N HIS A 221 8.14 9.66 11.89
CA HIS A 221 7.94 9.13 10.53
C HIS A 221 9.01 8.12 10.11
N ASP A 222 10.13 8.06 10.82
CA ASP A 222 11.31 7.21 10.59
C ASP A 222 11.46 6.12 11.64
N SER A 223 10.50 5.98 12.57
CA SER A 223 10.56 4.95 13.61
C SER A 223 10.29 3.55 13.05
N GLU A 224 10.94 2.53 13.58
CA GLU A 224 10.71 1.15 13.13
C GLU A 224 9.28 0.67 13.40
N LEU A 225 8.79 -0.17 12.48
CA LEU A 225 7.49 -0.86 12.60
C LEU A 225 7.68 -2.17 13.36
N ILE A 226 6.85 -2.41 14.37
CA ILE A 226 6.91 -3.59 15.23
C ILE A 226 6.11 -4.74 14.61
N TYR A 227 4.82 -4.52 14.36
CA TYR A 227 3.93 -5.50 13.72
C TYR A 227 2.69 -4.82 13.11
N PRO A 228 2.10 -5.40 12.05
CA PRO A 228 0.86 -4.91 11.45
C PRO A 228 -0.36 -5.18 12.34
N VAL A 229 -1.30 -4.25 12.39
CA VAL A 229 -2.64 -4.50 12.94
C VAL A 229 -3.50 -5.08 11.81
N ASN A 230 -3.70 -6.39 11.87
CA ASN A 230 -4.44 -7.20 10.92
C ASN A 230 -5.39 -8.18 11.65
N ASP A 231 -6.15 -8.96 10.88
CA ASP A 231 -7.14 -9.90 11.44
C ASP A 231 -6.53 -10.89 12.45
N GLU A 232 -5.33 -11.41 12.19
CA GLU A 232 -4.67 -12.38 13.06
C GLU A 232 -4.21 -11.75 14.37
N THR A 233 -3.55 -10.59 14.31
CA THR A 233 -3.16 -9.84 15.53
C THR A 233 -4.38 -9.36 16.31
N ASN A 234 -5.46 -8.95 15.65
CA ASN A 234 -6.72 -8.58 16.30
C ASN A 234 -7.37 -9.78 17.01
N GLN A 235 -7.35 -10.96 16.39
CA GLN A 235 -7.79 -12.19 17.05
C GLN A 235 -6.94 -12.52 18.28
N ALA A 236 -5.62 -12.35 18.19
CA ALA A 236 -4.73 -12.51 19.35
C ALA A 236 -5.06 -11.52 20.47
N ILE A 237 -5.33 -10.24 20.17
CA ILE A 237 -5.81 -9.29 21.18
C ILE A 237 -7.12 -9.78 21.84
N GLY A 238 -8.04 -10.39 21.07
CA GLY A 238 -9.24 -11.02 21.61
C GLY A 238 -8.94 -12.12 22.65
N VAL A 239 -7.84 -12.86 22.49
CA VAL A 239 -7.36 -13.83 23.49
C VAL A 239 -6.95 -13.12 24.78
N ILE A 240 -6.27 -11.96 24.69
CA ILE A 240 -5.90 -11.16 25.86
C ILE A 240 -7.16 -10.68 26.60
N HIS A 241 -8.17 -10.20 25.86
CA HIS A 241 -9.43 -9.76 26.44
C HIS A 241 -10.08 -10.87 27.28
N ASN A 242 -10.25 -12.06 26.69
CA ASN A 242 -10.84 -13.21 27.38
C ASN A 242 -10.00 -13.67 28.57
N TRP A 243 -8.68 -13.63 28.45
CA TRP A 243 -7.76 -13.96 29.54
C TRP A 243 -7.88 -12.98 30.71
N LEU A 244 -8.01 -11.68 30.44
CA LEU A 244 -8.23 -10.66 31.47
C LEU A 244 -9.56 -10.87 32.19
N GLU A 245 -10.65 -11.16 31.47
CA GLU A 245 -11.93 -11.50 32.09
C GLU A 245 -11.81 -12.73 33.01
N GLY A 246 -11.18 -13.80 32.55
CA GLY A 246 -11.02 -15.04 33.32
C GLY A 246 -10.02 -14.97 34.48
N SER A 247 -9.12 -13.98 34.49
CA SER A 247 -8.03 -13.87 35.47
C SER A 247 -8.24 -12.77 36.53
N GLY A 248 -9.46 -12.23 36.64
CA GLY A 248 -9.81 -11.18 37.61
C GLY A 248 -9.40 -9.76 37.18
N GLY A 249 -9.11 -9.57 35.88
CA GLY A 249 -8.78 -8.29 35.24
C GLY A 249 -9.98 -7.62 34.55
N GLU A 250 -11.20 -7.90 35.00
CA GLU A 250 -12.47 -7.47 34.37
C GLU A 250 -12.54 -5.95 34.11
N GLY A 251 -11.97 -5.14 35.01
CA GLY A 251 -11.89 -3.68 34.83
C GLY A 251 -11.05 -3.27 33.62
N PHE A 252 -9.94 -3.96 33.37
CA PHE A 252 -9.08 -3.72 32.20
C PHE A 252 -9.73 -4.27 30.93
N ALA A 253 -10.39 -5.44 30.99
CA ALA A 253 -11.14 -5.98 29.86
C ALA A 253 -12.22 -5.00 29.39
N ARG A 254 -12.97 -4.39 30.31
CA ARG A 254 -13.94 -3.33 29.98
C ARG A 254 -13.29 -2.09 29.35
N GLN A 255 -12.08 -1.73 29.77
CA GLN A 255 -11.37 -0.58 29.19
C GLN A 255 -11.01 -0.77 27.72
N ILE A 256 -10.66 -2.00 27.31
CA ILE A 256 -10.34 -2.34 25.91
C ILE A 256 -11.48 -1.91 24.98
N SER A 257 -12.74 -2.08 25.40
CA SER A 257 -13.92 -1.73 24.59
C SER A 257 -14.10 -0.23 24.32
N PHE A 258 -13.36 0.66 24.99
CA PHE A 258 -13.48 2.11 24.78
C PHE A 258 -12.59 2.65 23.66
N TYR A 259 -11.62 1.88 23.20
CA TYR A 259 -10.66 2.33 22.19
C TYR A 259 -11.00 1.79 20.81
N ASP A 260 -10.63 2.55 19.77
CA ASP A 260 -10.82 2.13 18.38
C ASP A 260 -9.93 0.94 18.02
N GLU A 261 -8.72 0.92 18.56
CA GLU A 261 -7.70 -0.09 18.29
C GLU A 261 -6.91 -0.42 19.56
N ILE A 262 -6.34 -1.62 19.59
CA ILE A 262 -5.62 -2.14 20.74
C ILE A 262 -4.30 -2.73 20.27
N GLY A 263 -3.24 -2.52 21.03
CA GLY A 263 -1.93 -3.05 20.72
C GLY A 263 -1.10 -3.31 21.96
N ILE A 264 -0.05 -4.10 21.80
CA ILE A 264 0.92 -4.35 22.86
C ILE A 264 2.30 -3.96 22.36
N ALA A 265 3.16 -3.55 23.29
CA ALA A 265 4.57 -3.38 22.98
C ALA A 265 5.43 -3.81 24.17
N PRO A 266 6.68 -4.27 23.94
CA PRO A 266 7.62 -4.57 25.00
C PRO A 266 7.80 -3.38 25.95
N LYS A 267 7.90 -3.65 27.25
CA LYS A 267 8.03 -2.61 28.30
C LYS A 267 9.19 -1.62 28.10
N HIS A 268 10.26 -2.05 27.40
CA HIS A 268 11.42 -1.19 27.15
C HIS A 268 11.18 -0.13 26.06
N ILE A 269 10.14 -0.29 25.23
CA ILE A 269 9.78 0.67 24.18
C ILE A 269 8.87 1.75 24.78
N GLY A 270 9.48 2.74 25.43
CA GLY A 270 8.72 3.79 26.17
C GLY A 270 7.81 4.65 25.29
N LYS A 271 8.15 4.82 24.00
CA LYS A 271 7.40 5.65 23.05
C LYS A 271 6.45 4.87 22.14
N ALA A 272 6.26 3.57 22.37
CA ALA A 272 5.48 2.72 21.46
C ALA A 272 4.12 3.35 21.10
N SER A 273 3.81 3.41 19.81
CA SER A 273 2.62 4.09 19.30
C SER A 273 1.97 3.27 18.21
N MET A 274 0.69 3.54 17.93
CA MET A 274 0.06 3.10 16.70
C MET A 274 0.20 4.19 15.63
N VAL A 275 0.48 3.77 14.40
CA VAL A 275 0.54 4.65 13.23
C VAL A 275 -0.31 4.04 12.12
N GLY A 276 -1.09 4.86 11.43
CA GLY A 276 -1.79 4.41 10.24
C GLY A 276 -1.09 4.88 8.98
N LEU A 277 -0.86 3.95 8.06
CA LEU A 277 -0.14 4.09 6.82
C LEU A 277 -1.13 4.00 5.66
N TYR A 278 -0.78 4.65 4.55
CA TYR A 278 -1.48 4.45 3.29
C TYR A 278 -0.58 3.62 2.38
N ARG A 279 -1.12 2.60 1.74
CA ARG A 279 -0.38 1.76 0.80
C ARG A 279 -1.16 1.56 -0.49
N MET A 280 -0.42 1.39 -1.59
CA MET A 280 -1.03 1.07 -2.88
C MET A 280 -1.72 -0.29 -2.79
N THR A 281 -2.97 -0.38 -3.23
CA THR A 281 -3.76 -1.63 -3.20
C THR A 281 -3.07 -2.75 -3.99
N TYR A 282 -2.59 -2.40 -5.19
CA TYR A 282 -1.87 -3.29 -6.08
C TYR A 282 -0.38 -3.09 -5.88
N ARG A 283 0.38 -4.19 -5.84
CA ARG A 283 1.81 -4.16 -5.54
C ARG A 283 2.59 -4.81 -6.67
N PRO A 284 3.62 -4.14 -7.23
CA PRO A 284 4.52 -4.78 -8.19
C PRO A 284 5.13 -6.02 -7.54
N LYS A 285 5.03 -7.20 -8.16
CA LYS A 285 5.55 -8.46 -7.60
C LYS A 285 7.08 -8.53 -7.76
N THR A 286 7.78 -7.66 -7.05
CA THR A 286 9.24 -7.51 -7.03
C THR A 286 9.86 -8.22 -5.84
N GLY A 287 11.19 -8.38 -5.84
CA GLY A 287 11.90 -8.94 -4.69
C GLY A 287 11.70 -8.14 -3.39
N LYS A 288 11.50 -6.82 -3.47
CA LYS A 288 11.16 -5.97 -2.31
C LYS A 288 9.84 -6.39 -1.69
N THR A 289 8.78 -6.44 -2.50
CA THR A 289 7.45 -6.88 -2.06
C THR A 289 7.45 -8.27 -1.45
N SER A 290 8.21 -9.21 -2.00
CA SER A 290 8.36 -10.56 -1.41
C SER A 290 9.06 -10.55 -0.06
N ARG A 291 10.13 -9.76 0.12
CA ARG A 291 10.84 -9.65 1.40
C ARG A 291 9.94 -9.01 2.46
N TRP A 292 9.24 -7.95 2.09
CA TRP A 292 8.31 -7.29 2.98
C TRP A 292 7.15 -8.20 3.42
N TRP A 293 6.55 -8.98 2.50
CA TRP A 293 5.54 -9.97 2.87
C TRP A 293 6.05 -11.02 3.85
N ALA A 294 7.30 -11.48 3.69
CA ALA A 294 7.91 -12.38 4.65
C ALA A 294 8.08 -11.71 6.02
N LEU A 295 8.60 -10.47 6.05
CA LEU A 295 8.78 -9.70 7.28
C LEU A 295 7.45 -9.42 8.01
N GLU A 296 6.43 -8.94 7.30
CA GLU A 296 5.10 -8.65 7.86
C GLU A 296 4.46 -9.91 8.44
N ARG A 297 4.66 -11.06 7.78
CA ARG A 297 4.20 -12.37 8.26
C ARG A 297 4.96 -12.80 9.51
N ASP A 298 6.29 -12.76 9.50
CA ASP A 298 7.12 -13.13 10.64
C ASP A 298 6.78 -12.28 11.87
N GLN A 299 6.56 -10.97 11.68
CA GLN A 299 6.13 -10.06 12.75
C GLN A 299 4.73 -10.41 13.29
N THR A 300 3.79 -10.75 12.41
CA THR A 300 2.44 -11.20 12.80
C THR A 300 2.51 -12.48 13.63
N GLU A 301 3.22 -13.50 13.14
CA GLU A 301 3.38 -14.80 13.80
C GLU A 301 4.08 -14.65 15.16
N ALA A 302 5.13 -13.82 15.24
CA ALA A 302 5.81 -13.52 16.50
C ALA A 302 4.89 -12.82 17.51
N MET A 303 4.10 -11.84 17.07
CA MET A 303 3.12 -11.15 17.91
C MET A 303 2.06 -12.11 18.45
N VAL A 304 1.47 -12.96 17.60
CA VAL A 304 0.49 -13.98 18.01
C VAL A 304 1.10 -14.96 19.03
N ALA A 305 2.31 -15.48 18.76
CA ALA A 305 2.99 -16.40 19.66
C ALA A 305 3.28 -15.79 21.04
N ASN A 306 3.69 -14.51 21.08
CA ASN A 306 3.89 -13.79 22.34
C ASN A 306 2.60 -13.72 23.16
N VAL A 307 1.46 -13.46 22.51
CA VAL A 307 0.16 -13.42 23.19
C VAL A 307 -0.24 -14.79 23.72
N GLU A 308 -0.07 -15.85 22.94
CA GLU A 308 -0.35 -17.22 23.38
C GLU A 308 0.49 -17.63 24.59
N GLU A 309 1.76 -17.21 24.64
CA GLU A 309 2.63 -17.48 25.78
C GLU A 309 2.18 -16.74 27.05
N ILE A 310 1.81 -15.46 26.93
CA ILE A 310 1.31 -14.65 28.06
C ILE A 310 0.01 -15.22 28.62
N CYS A 311 -0.91 -15.58 27.73
CA CYS A 311 -2.26 -16.03 28.09
C CYS A 311 -2.33 -17.54 28.41
N ARG A 312 -1.21 -18.27 28.31
CA ARG A 312 -1.17 -19.70 28.62
C ARG A 312 -1.62 -19.92 30.08
N PRO A 313 -2.58 -20.84 30.34
CA PRO A 313 -2.99 -21.16 31.70
C PRO A 313 -1.77 -21.67 32.47
N LYS A 314 -1.40 -20.99 33.56
CA LYS A 314 -0.40 -21.53 34.48
C LYS A 314 -1.01 -22.78 35.11
N GLY A 315 -0.54 -23.96 34.70
CA GLY A 315 -0.90 -25.21 35.33
C GLY A 315 -0.66 -25.09 36.84
N VAL A 316 -1.67 -25.40 37.64
CA VAL A 316 -1.52 -25.53 39.09
C VAL A 316 -0.51 -26.64 39.32
N VAL A 317 0.73 -26.29 39.67
CA VAL A 317 1.67 -27.25 40.24
C VAL A 317 1.15 -27.53 41.65
N VAL A 318 0.30 -28.55 41.79
CA VAL A 318 -0.04 -29.11 43.09
C VAL A 318 1.20 -29.87 43.54
N ASP A 319 2.07 -29.20 44.30
CA ASP A 319 3.14 -29.85 45.04
C ASP A 319 2.48 -30.71 46.13
N ILE A 320 2.13 -31.96 45.79
CA ILE A 320 1.74 -32.95 46.79
C ILE A 320 3.03 -33.31 47.53
N LYS A 321 3.40 -32.50 48.51
CA LYS A 321 4.27 -32.94 49.60
C LYS A 321 3.49 -33.99 50.38
N ALA A 322 3.67 -35.24 50.01
CA ALA A 322 3.27 -36.38 50.81
C ALA A 322 3.98 -36.29 52.17
N TYR A 323 3.27 -35.79 53.18
CA TYR A 323 3.62 -35.99 54.58
C TYR A 323 3.51 -37.48 54.87
N LYS A 324 4.63 -38.19 54.88
CA LYS A 324 4.77 -39.44 55.64
C LYS A 324 5.24 -39.06 57.04
N GLY A 325 4.28 -38.92 57.94
CA GLY A 325 4.51 -38.92 59.38
C GLY A 325 4.85 -40.33 59.87
N PHE A 326 5.62 -40.34 60.97
CA PHE A 326 6.23 -41.45 61.68
C PHE A 326 5.28 -42.58 62.10
#